data_AF-A0A377Z8N5-F1
#
_entry.id   AF-A0A377Z8N5-F1
#
_cell.length_a   1.000
_cell.length_b   1.000
_cell.length_c   1.000
_cell.angle_alpha   90.00
_cell.angle_beta   90.00
_cell.angle_gamma   90.00
#
_symmetry.space_group_name_H-M   'P 1'
#
loop_
_entity.id
_entity.type
_entity.pdbx_description
1 polymer ?
#
loop_
_entity_poly.entity_id
_entity_poly.type
_entity_poly.pdbx_seq_one_letter_code
_entity_poly.pdbx_strand_id
1 'polypeptide(L)'
;MNNSGKYLIWALLSVIGAFALGYIALNRGEQINALWIVVAAVCVYLIAYRFYGLYIAKTVLGVDPTRMTPAVRHNDGLDYVPTDKKVLFGHHFAAIAGAGPLVGPVLAAQMGYLPGMIWILAGVVLAGAVQDFMVLFVSTRRDGRSLGELVKEEMGPTAGVLALVACFMIMVIILAVLAMIVVKALTHSPWGTYTVAFTIPLAIFMGIYIRYLRPGASARCR
;
A
#
# COMPACT_ATOMS: atom_id res chain seq x y z
N MET A 1 12.44 -17.63 -28.21
CA MET A 1 12.52 -16.16 -28.24
C MET A 1 13.47 -15.71 -27.12
N ASN A 2 14.64 -15.18 -27.51
CA ASN A 2 15.86 -15.06 -26.69
C ASN A 2 15.67 -14.39 -25.31
N ASN A 3 15.93 -15.14 -24.25
CA ASN A 3 15.97 -14.63 -22.88
C ASN A 3 17.16 -13.67 -22.65
N SER A 4 18.22 -13.73 -23.47
CA SER A 4 19.45 -12.94 -23.32
C SER A 4 19.23 -11.43 -23.42
N GLY A 5 18.34 -10.96 -24.30
CA GLY A 5 18.02 -9.53 -24.41
C GLY A 5 17.29 -8.98 -23.17
N LYS A 6 16.52 -9.82 -22.48
CA LYS A 6 15.85 -9.45 -21.22
C LYS A 6 16.88 -9.28 -20.11
N TYR A 7 17.84 -10.20 -19.98
CA TYR A 7 18.89 -10.10 -18.97
C TYR A 7 19.81 -8.88 -19.18
N LEU A 8 20.07 -8.51 -20.44
CA LEU A 8 20.82 -7.30 -20.79
C LEU A 8 20.12 -6.02 -20.33
N ILE A 9 18.79 -5.92 -20.50
CA ILE A 9 18.01 -4.78 -20.01
C ILE A 9 18.08 -4.68 -18.48
N TRP A 10 17.98 -5.80 -17.76
CA TRP A 10 18.08 -5.80 -16.29
C TRP A 10 19.49 -5.49 -15.79
N ALA A 11 20.53 -5.97 -16.49
CA ALA A 11 21.90 -5.62 -16.20
C ALA A 11 22.13 -4.12 -16.38
N LEU A 12 21.64 -3.54 -17.48
CA LEU A 12 21.74 -2.11 -17.76
C LEU A 12 20.97 -1.27 -16.72
N LEU A 13 19.79 -1.75 -16.29
CA LEU A 13 19.02 -1.11 -15.22
C LEU A 13 19.74 -1.16 -13.86
N SER A 14 20.40 -2.28 -13.54
CA SER A 14 21.21 -2.40 -12.32
C SER A 14 22.45 -1.53 -12.33
N VAL A 15 23.10 -1.36 -13.50
CA VAL A 15 24.25 -0.48 -13.66
C VAL A 15 23.83 0.98 -13.50
N ILE A 16 22.70 1.38 -14.07
CA ILE A 16 22.13 2.72 -13.88
C ILE A 16 21.77 2.96 -12.42
N GLY A 17 21.11 2.01 -11.75
CA GLY A 17 20.77 2.11 -10.34
C GLY A 17 22.01 2.21 -9.43
N ALA A 18 23.04 1.41 -9.70
CA ALA A 18 24.31 1.46 -8.98
C ALA A 18 25.07 2.77 -9.22
N PHE A 19 25.05 3.29 -10.44
CA PHE A 19 25.68 4.57 -10.78
C PHE A 19 24.95 5.75 -10.13
N ALA A 20 23.61 5.74 -10.11
CA ALA A 20 22.81 6.76 -9.43
C ALA A 20 23.02 6.74 -7.90
N LEU A 21 23.03 5.54 -7.28
CA LEU A 21 23.35 5.39 -5.86
C LEU A 21 24.79 5.82 -5.55
N GLY A 22 25.74 5.48 -6.42
CA GLY A 22 27.14 5.89 -6.31
C GLY A 22 27.32 7.41 -6.42
N TYR A 23 26.62 8.06 -7.35
CA TYR A 23 26.63 9.51 -7.52
C TYR A 23 26.09 10.23 -6.28
N ILE A 24 24.99 9.73 -5.71
CA ILE A 24 24.42 10.24 -4.45
C ILE A 24 25.39 10.03 -3.27
N ALA A 25 26.09 8.89 -3.22
CA ALA A 25 27.01 8.56 -2.14
C ALA A 25 28.31 9.37 -2.15
N LEU A 26 28.80 9.75 -3.34
CA LEU A 26 30.07 10.46 -3.55
C LEU A 26 29.92 11.99 -3.47
N ASN A 27 28.80 12.56 -3.90
CA ASN A 27 28.57 14.01 -3.90
C ASN A 27 27.87 14.51 -2.63
N ARG A 28 28.51 14.33 -1.46
CA ARG A 28 27.98 14.73 -0.14
C ARG A 28 27.99 16.25 0.15
N GLY A 29 28.29 17.10 -0.84
CA GLY A 29 28.51 18.54 -0.67
C GLY A 29 27.70 19.47 -1.58
N GLU A 30 27.02 18.98 -2.62
CA GLU A 30 26.14 19.78 -3.48
C GLU A 30 24.67 19.45 -3.24
N GLN A 31 23.75 20.33 -3.66
CA GLN A 31 22.32 20.05 -3.62
C GLN A 31 22.00 18.83 -4.49
N ILE A 32 21.81 17.68 -3.85
CA ILE A 32 21.50 16.43 -4.54
C ILE A 32 20.14 16.59 -5.23
N ASN A 33 20.15 16.57 -6.56
CA ASN A 33 18.93 16.64 -7.34
C ASN A 33 18.03 15.43 -7.02
N ALA A 34 16.79 15.69 -6.59
CA ALA A 34 15.79 14.68 -6.25
C ALA A 34 15.56 13.65 -7.38
N LEU A 35 15.84 14.04 -8.63
CA LEU A 35 15.83 13.15 -9.79
C LEU A 35 16.67 11.89 -9.57
N TRP A 36 17.87 12.01 -8.99
CA TRP A 36 18.77 10.88 -8.77
C TRP A 36 18.20 9.88 -7.76
N ILE A 37 17.53 10.36 -6.71
CA ILE A 37 16.84 9.50 -5.72
C ILE A 37 15.76 8.69 -6.42
N VAL A 38 14.92 9.38 -7.21
CA VAL A 38 13.76 8.76 -7.85
C VAL A 38 14.23 7.70 -8.84
N VAL A 39 15.26 8.00 -9.64
CA VAL A 39 15.84 7.04 -10.59
C VAL A 39 16.44 5.84 -9.85
N ALA A 40 17.21 6.07 -8.77
CA ALA A 40 17.76 5.00 -7.94
C ALA A 40 16.65 4.11 -7.34
N ALA A 41 15.62 4.72 -6.76
CA ALA A 41 14.50 4.02 -6.14
C ALA A 41 13.73 3.17 -7.16
N VAL A 42 13.41 3.73 -8.33
CA VAL A 42 12.71 3.02 -9.41
C VAL A 42 13.54 1.83 -9.90
N CYS A 43 14.85 2.00 -10.08
CA CYS A 43 15.73 0.91 -10.50
C CYS A 43 15.74 -0.22 -9.47
N VAL A 44 15.91 0.10 -8.17
CA VAL A 44 15.90 -0.88 -7.09
C VAL A 44 14.57 -1.61 -7.00
N TYR A 45 13.43 -0.90 -7.08
CA TYR A 45 12.11 -1.52 -7.00
C TYR A 45 11.78 -2.40 -8.21
N LEU A 46 12.20 -2.00 -9.42
CA LEU A 46 12.02 -2.82 -10.62
C LEU A 46 12.82 -4.13 -10.53
N ILE A 47 14.07 -4.07 -10.07
CA ILE A 47 14.92 -5.24 -9.86
C ILE A 47 14.31 -6.13 -8.76
N ALA A 48 13.94 -5.56 -7.63
CA ALA A 48 13.32 -6.27 -6.51
C ALA A 48 12.02 -6.97 -6.94
N TYR A 49 11.13 -6.29 -7.65
CA TYR A 49 9.89 -6.89 -8.17
C TYR A 49 10.17 -8.10 -9.06
N ARG A 50 11.19 -8.00 -9.94
CA ARG A 50 11.51 -9.06 -10.90
C ARG A 50 12.17 -10.27 -10.27
N PHE A 51 13.13 -10.09 -9.36
CA PHE A 51 13.88 -11.21 -8.79
C PHE A 51 13.22 -11.72 -7.52
N TYR A 52 12.97 -10.82 -6.56
CA TYR A 52 12.46 -11.17 -5.25
C TYR A 52 10.94 -11.39 -5.26
N GLY A 53 10.18 -10.49 -5.90
CA GLY A 53 8.72 -10.62 -6.01
C GLY A 53 8.28 -11.90 -6.75
N LEU A 54 8.91 -12.23 -7.88
CA LEU A 54 8.63 -13.48 -8.59
C LEU A 54 9.11 -14.72 -7.84
N TYR A 55 10.22 -14.64 -7.10
CA TYR A 55 10.68 -15.73 -6.25
C TYR A 55 9.64 -16.05 -5.17
N ILE A 56 9.12 -15.03 -4.48
CA ILE A 56 8.07 -15.21 -3.46
C ILE A 56 6.79 -15.77 -4.10
N ALA A 57 6.34 -15.19 -5.21
CA ALA A 57 5.11 -15.63 -5.87
C ALA A 57 5.16 -17.09 -6.35
N LYS A 58 6.29 -17.53 -6.90
CA LYS A 58 6.42 -18.89 -7.46
C LYS A 58 6.85 -19.92 -6.43
N THR A 59 7.87 -19.63 -5.63
CA THR A 59 8.51 -20.60 -4.75
C THR A 59 7.85 -20.68 -3.39
N VAL A 60 7.44 -19.55 -2.81
CA VAL A 60 6.89 -19.51 -1.45
C VAL A 60 5.38 -19.66 -1.45
N LEU A 61 4.69 -18.86 -2.28
CA LEU A 61 3.23 -18.79 -2.26
C LEU A 61 2.56 -19.77 -3.25
N GLY A 62 3.27 -20.18 -4.31
CA GLY A 62 2.73 -21.07 -5.33
C GLY A 62 1.47 -20.49 -5.97
N VAL A 63 1.59 -19.28 -6.55
CA VAL A 63 0.47 -18.60 -7.20
C VAL A 63 0.04 -19.40 -8.44
N ASP A 64 -1.18 -19.91 -8.41
CA ASP A 64 -1.80 -20.63 -9.53
C ASP A 64 -2.77 -19.70 -10.28
N PRO A 65 -2.51 -19.38 -11.57
CA PRO A 65 -3.37 -18.51 -12.36
C PRO A 65 -4.69 -19.17 -12.78
N THR A 66 -4.85 -20.49 -12.64
CA THR A 66 -6.07 -21.21 -13.01
C THR A 66 -7.15 -21.17 -11.93
N ARG A 67 -6.79 -20.77 -10.70
CA ARG A 67 -7.72 -20.73 -9.57
C ARG A 67 -8.55 -19.46 -9.60
N MET A 68 -9.87 -19.63 -9.64
CA MET A 68 -10.82 -18.51 -9.57
C MET A 68 -10.76 -17.80 -8.22
N THR A 69 -10.83 -16.47 -8.24
CA THR A 69 -10.87 -15.64 -7.04
C THR A 69 -12.26 -15.67 -6.38
N PRO A 70 -12.37 -15.34 -5.09
CA PRO A 70 -13.66 -15.33 -4.38
C PRO A 70 -14.70 -14.45 -5.06
N ALA A 71 -14.26 -13.31 -5.61
CA ALA A 71 -15.09 -12.37 -6.36
C ALA A 71 -15.81 -13.00 -7.57
N VAL A 72 -15.24 -14.04 -8.19
CA VAL A 72 -15.86 -14.75 -9.32
C VAL A 72 -16.61 -15.99 -8.84
N ARG A 73 -16.12 -16.65 -7.79
CA ARG A 73 -16.73 -17.88 -7.23
C ARG A 73 -18.06 -17.62 -6.53
N HIS A 74 -18.13 -16.57 -5.72
CA HIS A 74 -19.29 -16.24 -4.87
C HIS A 74 -20.05 -15.03 -5.39
N ASN A 75 -19.99 -14.75 -6.70
CA ASN A 75 -20.49 -13.54 -7.38
C ASN A 75 -21.97 -13.25 -7.07
N ASP A 76 -22.21 -12.57 -5.95
CA ASP A 76 -23.50 -12.31 -5.33
C ASP A 76 -24.03 -10.90 -5.68
N GLY A 77 -23.22 -10.08 -6.35
CA GLY A 77 -23.58 -8.71 -6.68
C GLY A 77 -23.53 -7.75 -5.49
N LEU A 78 -23.10 -8.23 -4.32
CA LEU A 78 -23.17 -7.57 -3.02
C LEU A 78 -21.78 -7.51 -2.38
N ASP A 79 -21.32 -8.61 -1.78
CA ASP A 79 -20.04 -8.71 -1.08
C ASP A 79 -18.91 -9.16 -2.03
N TYR A 80 -19.25 -9.92 -3.07
CA TYR A 80 -18.34 -10.44 -4.08
C TYR A 80 -18.77 -9.97 -5.48
N VAL A 81 -18.09 -8.94 -5.98
CA VAL A 81 -18.34 -8.40 -7.32
C VAL A 81 -17.05 -8.40 -8.15
N PRO A 82 -17.04 -9.03 -9.33
CA PRO A 82 -15.93 -8.94 -10.27
C PRO A 82 -15.65 -7.49 -10.64
N THR A 83 -14.54 -6.95 -10.13
CA THR A 83 -14.13 -5.56 -10.34
C THR A 83 -12.91 -5.51 -11.26
N ASP A 84 -12.80 -4.44 -12.06
CA ASP A 84 -11.64 -4.23 -12.91
C ASP A 84 -10.35 -4.10 -12.07
N LYS A 85 -9.27 -4.72 -12.55
CA LYS A 85 -7.98 -4.78 -11.86
C LYS A 85 -7.39 -3.40 -11.58
N LYS A 86 -7.63 -2.42 -12.47
CA LYS A 86 -7.13 -1.04 -12.31
C LYS A 86 -7.83 -0.33 -11.16
N VAL A 87 -9.12 -0.58 -11.00
CA VAL A 87 -9.91 0.00 -9.91
C VAL A 87 -9.49 -0.62 -8.57
N LEU A 88 -9.29 -1.94 -8.53
CA LEU A 88 -8.78 -2.62 -7.34
C LEU A 88 -7.39 -2.12 -6.95
N PHE A 89 -6.49 -1.94 -7.94
CA PHE A 89 -5.18 -1.35 -7.72
C PHE A 89 -5.28 0.07 -7.14
N GLY A 90 -6.18 0.89 -7.65
CA GLY A 90 -6.42 2.24 -7.12
C GLY A 90 -6.86 2.24 -5.65
N HIS A 91 -7.77 1.36 -5.26
CA HIS A 91 -8.20 1.22 -3.87
C HIS A 91 -7.05 0.77 -2.96
N HIS A 92 -6.28 -0.23 -3.39
CA HIS A 92 -5.16 -0.72 -2.61
C HIS A 92 -4.03 0.33 -2.49
N PHE A 93 -3.73 1.02 -3.58
CA PHE A 93 -2.78 2.12 -3.60
C PHE A 93 -3.22 3.26 -2.67
N ALA A 94 -4.49 3.67 -2.72
CA ALA A 94 -5.04 4.71 -1.85
C ALA A 94 -4.96 4.32 -0.36
N ALA A 95 -5.19 3.04 -0.03
CA ALA A 95 -5.11 2.55 1.34
C ALA A 95 -3.67 2.63 1.91
N ILE A 96 -2.65 2.36 1.10
CA ILE A 96 -1.23 2.41 1.53
C ILE A 96 -0.67 3.84 1.48
N ALA A 97 -1.07 4.63 0.50
CA ALA A 97 -0.52 5.97 0.24
C ALA A 97 -0.86 7.03 1.30
N GLY A 98 -1.75 6.75 2.26
CA GLY A 98 -2.16 7.70 3.28
C GLY A 98 -1.03 8.09 4.24
N ALA A 99 -0.67 7.18 5.16
CA ALA A 99 0.30 7.47 6.23
C ALA A 99 1.76 7.38 5.78
N GLY A 100 2.06 6.46 4.87
CA GLY A 100 3.43 6.08 4.49
C GLY A 100 4.25 7.24 3.93
N PRO A 101 3.78 7.96 2.89
CA PRO A 101 4.52 9.07 2.28
C PRO A 101 4.67 10.30 3.18
N LEU A 102 3.79 10.46 4.17
CA LEU A 102 3.72 11.67 4.99
C LEU A 102 4.63 11.57 6.21
N VAL A 103 4.65 10.41 6.87
CA VAL A 103 5.42 10.20 8.11
C VAL A 103 6.75 9.48 7.86
N GLY A 104 6.78 8.56 6.90
CA GLY A 104 7.94 7.70 6.63
C GLY A 104 9.21 8.49 6.26
N PRO A 105 9.18 9.37 5.25
CA PRO A 105 10.36 10.16 4.87
C PRO A 105 10.84 11.11 5.96
N VAL A 106 9.91 11.70 6.73
CA VAL A 106 10.25 12.63 7.82
C VAL A 106 11.00 11.91 8.93
N LEU A 107 10.54 10.73 9.34
CA LEU A 107 11.23 9.92 10.34
C LEU A 107 12.57 9.39 9.83
N ALA A 108 12.65 8.96 8.57
CA ALA A 108 13.88 8.46 7.97
C ALA A 108 14.95 9.56 7.81
N ALA A 109 14.54 10.79 7.49
CA ALA A 109 15.44 11.93 7.34
C ALA A 109 16.15 12.31 8.65
N GLN A 110 15.59 11.96 9.81
CA GLN A 110 16.23 12.21 11.12
C GLN A 110 17.56 11.45 11.26
N MET A 111 17.73 10.32 10.57
CA MET A 111 18.97 9.54 10.56
C MET A 111 19.95 9.98 9.45
N GLY A 112 19.65 11.10 8.78
CA GLY A 112 20.37 11.57 7.61
C GLY A 112 19.80 11.02 6.30
N TYR A 113 20.08 11.73 5.22
CA TYR A 113 19.48 11.47 3.91
C TYR A 113 19.88 10.13 3.29
N LEU A 114 21.17 9.77 3.34
CA LEU A 114 21.66 8.53 2.75
C LEU A 114 21.23 7.28 3.57
N PRO A 115 21.37 7.24 4.91
CA PRO A 115 20.88 6.13 5.72
C PRO A 115 19.36 5.99 5.65
N GLY A 116 18.62 7.11 5.69
CA GLY A 116 17.16 7.13 5.55
C GLY A 116 16.70 6.59 4.20
N MET A 117 17.35 6.96 3.11
CA MET A 117 17.04 6.45 1.77
C MET A 117 17.27 4.93 1.68
N ILE A 118 18.43 4.43 2.13
CA ILE A 118 18.73 3.00 2.10
C ILE A 118 17.73 2.22 2.95
N TRP A 119 17.37 2.73 4.13
CA TRP A 119 16.39 2.11 5.01
C TRP A 119 15.00 2.03 4.37
N ILE A 120 14.53 3.11 3.74
CA ILE A 120 13.25 3.13 3.05
C ILE A 120 13.25 2.10 1.90
N LEU A 121 14.29 2.10 1.07
CA LEU A 121 14.39 1.18 -0.07
C LEU A 121 14.43 -0.28 0.38
N ALA A 122 15.28 -0.59 1.37
CA ALA A 122 15.43 -1.96 1.88
C ALA A 122 14.17 -2.41 2.64
N GLY A 123 13.60 -1.56 3.48
CA GLY A 123 12.42 -1.86 4.29
C GLY A 123 11.18 -2.14 3.45
N VAL A 124 10.95 -1.35 2.39
CA VAL A 124 9.84 -1.57 1.46
C VAL A 124 10.02 -2.88 0.69
N VAL A 125 11.24 -3.18 0.21
CA VAL A 125 11.50 -4.39 -0.58
C VAL A 125 11.41 -5.66 0.26
N LEU A 126 12.00 -5.67 1.45
CA LEU A 126 12.15 -6.90 2.25
C LEU A 126 10.93 -7.17 3.14
N ALA A 127 10.35 -6.13 3.73
CA ALA A 127 9.27 -6.28 4.71
C ALA A 127 7.92 -5.81 4.16
N GLY A 128 7.82 -4.54 3.73
CA GLY A 128 6.54 -3.93 3.39
C GLY A 128 5.80 -4.63 2.25
N ALA A 129 6.42 -4.66 1.06
CA ALA A 129 5.81 -5.27 -0.12
C ALA A 129 5.54 -6.77 0.04
N VAL A 130 6.41 -7.47 0.80
CA VAL A 130 6.26 -8.90 1.06
C VAL A 130 5.11 -9.16 2.03
N GLN A 131 5.02 -8.40 3.11
CA GLN A 131 3.95 -8.50 4.09
C GLN A 131 2.59 -8.27 3.43
N ASP A 132 2.43 -7.17 2.68
CA ASP A 132 1.17 -6.85 2.00
C ASP A 132 0.78 -7.94 1.00
N PHE A 133 1.74 -8.42 0.22
CA PHE A 133 1.49 -9.49 -0.74
C PHE A 133 1.09 -10.81 -0.07
N MET A 134 1.77 -11.21 1.02
CA MET A 134 1.43 -12.42 1.77
C MET A 134 0.06 -12.33 2.42
N VAL A 135 -0.24 -11.21 3.09
CA VAL A 135 -1.54 -11.01 3.77
C VAL A 135 -2.69 -11.02 2.78
N LEU A 136 -2.58 -10.31 1.66
CA LEU A 136 -3.60 -10.34 0.61
C LEU A 136 -3.79 -11.73 0.02
N PHE A 137 -2.69 -12.46 -0.18
CA PHE A 137 -2.75 -13.80 -0.75
C PHE A 137 -3.40 -14.81 0.21
N VAL A 138 -3.11 -14.73 1.50
CA VAL A 138 -3.74 -15.57 2.53
C VAL A 138 -5.23 -15.24 2.64
N SER A 139 -5.59 -13.95 2.69
CA SER A 139 -6.99 -13.52 2.77
C SER A 139 -7.79 -13.98 1.54
N THR A 140 -7.28 -13.78 0.33
CA THR A 140 -7.96 -14.23 -0.90
C THR A 140 -8.12 -15.75 -1.00
N ARG A 141 -7.24 -16.55 -0.38
CA ARG A 141 -7.38 -18.01 -0.29
C ARG A 141 -8.47 -18.46 0.68
N ARG A 142 -8.86 -17.61 1.62
CA ARG A 142 -9.86 -17.85 2.67
C ARG A 142 -11.10 -16.98 2.44
N ASP A 143 -11.50 -16.87 1.18
CA ASP A 143 -12.66 -16.11 0.71
C ASP A 143 -12.65 -14.62 1.08
N GLY A 144 -11.48 -13.99 1.23
CA GLY A 144 -11.38 -12.54 1.50
C GLY A 144 -11.70 -12.14 2.94
N ARG A 145 -11.66 -13.11 3.87
CA ARG A 145 -11.91 -12.86 5.30
C ARG A 145 -10.88 -11.93 5.94
N SER A 146 -11.32 -11.26 7.00
CA SER A 146 -10.48 -10.36 7.78
C SER A 146 -9.35 -11.12 8.51
N LEU A 147 -8.25 -10.44 8.81
CA LEU A 147 -7.14 -11.02 9.58
C LEU A 147 -7.57 -11.53 10.96
N GLY A 148 -8.51 -10.86 11.62
CA GLY A 148 -9.04 -11.30 12.91
C GLY A 148 -9.81 -12.63 12.81
N GLU A 149 -10.61 -12.79 11.75
CA GLU A 149 -11.32 -14.05 11.48
C GLU A 149 -10.37 -15.18 11.08
N LEU A 150 -9.35 -14.87 10.28
CA LEU A 150 -8.30 -15.83 9.93
C LEU A 150 -7.60 -16.37 11.18
N VAL A 151 -7.23 -15.47 12.10
CA VAL A 151 -6.62 -15.86 13.38
C VAL A 151 -7.60 -16.68 14.23
N LYS A 152 -8.88 -16.34 14.22
CA LYS A 152 -9.92 -17.08 14.95
C LYS A 152 -10.05 -18.53 14.46
N GLU A 153 -9.96 -18.76 13.16
CA GLU A 153 -10.06 -20.09 12.57
C GLU A 153 -8.83 -20.97 12.87
N GLU A 154 -7.64 -20.38 12.87
CA GLU A 154 -6.39 -21.14 13.04
C GLU A 154 -5.99 -21.33 14.52
N MET A 155 -6.20 -20.32 15.37
CA MET A 155 -5.76 -20.31 16.78
C MET A 155 -6.90 -20.40 17.81
N GLY A 156 -8.14 -20.47 17.33
CA GLY A 156 -9.33 -20.60 18.17
C GLY A 156 -10.00 -19.27 18.56
N PRO A 157 -11.17 -19.35 19.22
CA PRO A 157 -12.06 -18.21 19.44
C PRO A 157 -11.47 -17.12 20.33
N THR A 158 -10.69 -17.49 21.36
CA THR A 158 -10.07 -16.55 22.30
C THR A 158 -8.96 -15.73 21.62
N ALA A 159 -8.10 -16.38 20.85
CA ALA A 159 -7.04 -15.73 20.08
C ALA A 159 -7.62 -14.81 18.99
N GLY A 160 -8.70 -15.22 18.32
CA GLY A 160 -9.41 -14.41 17.33
C GLY A 160 -9.98 -13.11 17.90
N VAL A 161 -10.65 -13.17 19.05
CA VAL A 161 -11.20 -11.97 19.71
C VAL A 161 -10.07 -11.04 20.14
N LEU A 162 -8.99 -11.57 20.71
CA LEU A 162 -7.83 -10.75 21.08
C LEU A 162 -7.21 -10.06 19.86
N ALA A 163 -7.04 -10.77 18.75
CA ALA A 163 -6.51 -10.21 17.50
C ALA A 163 -7.41 -9.11 16.93
N LEU A 164 -8.74 -9.29 17.00
CA LEU A 164 -9.70 -8.30 16.51
C LEU A 164 -9.68 -7.04 17.37
N VAL A 165 -9.64 -7.17 18.70
CA VAL A 165 -9.48 -6.05 19.64
C VAL A 165 -8.15 -5.34 19.44
N ALA A 166 -7.05 -6.09 19.31
CA ALA A 166 -5.72 -5.53 19.08
C ALA A 166 -5.67 -4.73 17.76
N CYS A 167 -6.22 -5.28 16.68
CA CYS A 167 -6.30 -4.61 15.39
C CYS A 167 -7.13 -3.31 15.48
N PHE A 168 -8.27 -3.35 16.17
CA PHE A 168 -9.10 -2.17 16.41
C PHE A 168 -8.34 -1.09 17.20
N MET A 169 -7.65 -1.47 18.28
CA MET A 169 -6.85 -0.55 19.09
C MET A 169 -5.71 0.10 18.28
N ILE A 170 -5.00 -0.68 17.46
CA ILE A 170 -3.94 -0.15 16.59
C ILE A 170 -4.52 0.85 15.57
N MET A 171 -5.69 0.54 14.98
CA MET A 171 -6.36 1.45 14.03
C MET A 171 -6.69 2.79 14.69
N VAL A 172 -7.22 2.78 15.91
CA VAL A 172 -7.54 4.00 16.68
C VAL A 172 -6.26 4.81 16.96
N ILE A 173 -5.17 4.17 17.38
CA ILE A 173 -3.89 4.84 17.65
C ILE A 173 -3.34 5.50 16.39
N ILE A 174 -3.32 4.80 15.26
CA ILE A 174 -2.81 5.35 13.99
C ILE A 174 -3.67 6.52 13.54
N LEU A 175 -5.00 6.42 13.62
CA LEU A 175 -5.90 7.55 13.30
C LEU A 175 -5.65 8.76 14.19
N ALA A 176 -5.42 8.56 15.49
CA ALA A 176 -5.12 9.64 16.43
C ALA A 176 -3.80 10.34 16.08
N VAL A 177 -2.75 9.58 15.76
CA VAL A 177 -1.44 10.13 15.36
C VAL A 177 -1.56 10.90 14.05
N LEU A 178 -2.23 10.36 13.04
CA LEU A 178 -2.43 11.04 11.76
C LEU A 178 -3.26 12.32 11.92
N ALA A 179 -4.32 12.29 12.71
CA ALA A 179 -5.11 13.47 13.03
C ALA A 179 -4.25 14.57 13.66
N MET A 180 -3.37 14.21 14.61
CA MET A 180 -2.45 15.17 15.23
C MET A 180 -1.50 15.81 14.20
N ILE A 181 -0.93 15.01 13.30
CA ILE A 181 -0.01 15.49 12.26
C ILE A 181 -0.72 16.46 11.31
N VAL A 182 -1.94 16.13 10.89
CA VAL A 182 -2.76 17.00 10.03
C VAL A 182 -3.09 18.31 10.75
N VAL A 183 -3.53 18.26 12.00
CA VAL A 183 -3.85 19.48 12.78
C VAL A 183 -2.62 20.39 12.89
N LYS A 184 -1.45 19.83 13.20
CA LYS A 184 -0.19 20.59 13.27
C LYS A 184 0.21 21.19 11.92
N ALA A 185 -0.03 20.48 10.82
CA ALA A 185 0.24 20.99 9.48
C ALA A 185 -0.70 22.15 9.09
N LEU A 186 -1.92 22.19 9.64
CA LEU A 186 -2.94 23.20 9.29
C LEU A 186 -3.03 24.38 10.27
N THR A 187 -2.38 24.32 11.44
CA THR A 187 -2.48 25.34 12.50
C THR A 187 -2.14 26.78 12.06
N HIS A 188 -1.35 26.95 11.00
CA HIS A 188 -0.97 28.26 10.45
C HIS A 188 -1.65 28.60 9.11
N SER A 189 -2.57 27.77 8.61
CA SER A 189 -3.26 27.98 7.34
C SER A 189 -4.78 28.06 7.53
N PRO A 190 -5.37 29.27 7.46
CA PRO A 190 -6.83 29.46 7.51
C PRO A 190 -7.57 28.68 6.41
N TRP A 191 -6.90 28.46 5.27
CA TRP A 191 -7.42 27.70 4.13
C TRP A 191 -7.65 26.22 4.49
N GLY A 192 -6.81 25.65 5.36
CA GLY A 192 -6.95 24.29 5.87
C GLY A 192 -8.26 24.07 6.62
N THR A 193 -8.54 24.95 7.60
CA THR A 193 -9.78 24.89 8.38
C THR A 193 -11.01 25.05 7.50
N TYR A 194 -10.97 25.94 6.50
CA TYR A 194 -12.08 26.11 5.55
C TYR A 194 -12.34 24.82 4.73
N THR A 195 -11.30 24.23 4.15
CA THR A 195 -11.46 22.99 3.37
C THR A 195 -12.00 21.83 4.19
N VAL A 196 -11.50 21.63 5.42
CA VAL A 196 -11.99 20.57 6.34
C VAL A 196 -13.41 20.88 6.83
N ALA A 197 -13.74 22.15 7.10
CA ALA A 197 -15.09 22.53 7.47
C ALA A 197 -16.09 22.25 6.34
N PHE A 198 -15.69 22.39 5.08
CA PHE A 198 -16.55 22.13 3.91
C PHE A 198 -16.68 20.63 3.56
N THR A 199 -15.76 19.76 3.96
CA THR A 199 -15.92 18.31 3.73
C THR A 199 -17.06 17.72 4.55
N ILE A 200 -17.35 18.26 5.75
CA ILE A 200 -18.43 17.76 6.61
C ILE A 200 -19.82 17.97 5.97
N PRO A 201 -20.22 19.18 5.53
CA PRO A 201 -21.47 19.39 4.80
C PRO A 201 -21.52 18.58 3.50
N LEU A 202 -20.42 18.51 2.75
CA LEU A 202 -20.36 17.77 1.49
C LEU A 202 -20.61 16.27 1.72
N ALA A 203 -20.01 15.69 2.76
CA ALA A 203 -20.21 14.30 3.13
C ALA A 203 -21.65 14.02 3.58
N ILE A 204 -22.23 14.92 4.40
CA ILE A 204 -23.65 14.83 4.80
C ILE A 204 -24.56 14.90 3.56
N PHE A 205 -24.30 15.86 2.66
CA PHE A 205 -25.05 16.02 1.42
C PHE A 205 -24.95 14.78 0.52
N MET A 206 -23.75 14.23 0.33
CA MET A 206 -23.55 13.01 -0.46
C MET A 206 -24.25 11.81 0.17
N GLY A 207 -24.19 11.67 1.50
CA GLY A 207 -24.89 10.63 2.24
C GLY A 207 -26.42 10.70 2.05
N ILE A 208 -26.99 11.91 2.17
CA ILE A 208 -28.43 12.14 1.93
C ILE A 208 -28.78 11.89 0.45
N TYR A 209 -27.95 12.36 -0.49
CA TYR A 209 -28.18 12.20 -1.92
C TYR A 209 -28.21 10.73 -2.35
N ILE A 210 -27.27 9.92 -1.87
CA ILE A 210 -27.21 8.48 -2.16
C ILE A 210 -28.39 7.74 -1.48
N ARG A 211 -28.79 8.16 -0.28
CA ARG A 211 -29.87 7.50 0.48
C ARG A 211 -31.26 7.82 -0.06
N TYR A 212 -31.53 9.07 -0.44
CA TYR A 212 -32.88 9.55 -0.74
C TYR A 212 -33.12 9.94 -2.22
N LEU A 213 -32.11 10.47 -2.93
CA LEU A 213 -32.28 10.94 -4.32
C LEU A 213 -31.90 9.91 -5.39
N ARG A 214 -31.03 8.94 -5.08
CA ARG A 214 -30.71 7.81 -5.98
C ARG A 214 -30.81 6.42 -5.31
N PRO A 215 -32.01 5.96 -4.93
CA PRO A 215 -32.17 4.62 -4.34
C PRO A 215 -31.83 3.47 -5.31
N GLY A 216 -31.96 3.69 -6.62
CA GLY A 216 -31.80 2.66 -7.66
C GLY A 216 -30.35 2.25 -8.00
N ALA A 217 -29.35 2.99 -7.51
CA ALA A 217 -27.94 2.56 -7.61
C ALA A 217 -27.56 1.62 -6.45
N SER A 218 -28.18 1.81 -5.29
CA SER A 218 -27.95 1.03 -4.07
C SER A 218 -28.78 -0.27 -4.03
N ALA A 219 -29.87 -0.35 -4.80
CA ALA A 219 -30.78 -1.50 -4.82
C ALA A 219 -30.35 -2.65 -5.75
N ARG A 220 -29.28 -2.49 -6.55
CA ARG A 220 -28.71 -3.58 -7.37
C ARG A 220 -27.72 -4.47 -6.59
N CYS A 221 -27.35 -4.02 -5.39
CA CYS A 221 -26.56 -4.74 -4.39
C CYS A 221 -27.50 -5.02 -3.20
N ARG A 222 -28.51 -5.86 -3.40
CA ARG A 222 -29.33 -6.44 -2.33
C ARG A 222 -29.78 -7.83 -2.75
#